data_AF-A0A258SI63-F1
#
_entry.id   AF-A0A258SI63-F1
#
_cell.length_a   1.000
_cell.length_b   1.000
_cell.length_c   1.000
_cell.angle_alpha   90.00
_cell.angle_beta   90.00
_cell.angle_gamma   90.00
#
_symmetry.space_group_name_H-M   'P 1'
#
loop_
_entity.id
_entity.type
_entity.pdbx_description
1 polymer ?
#
loop_
_entity_poly.entity_id
_entity_poly.type
_entity_poly.pdbx_seq_one_letter_code
_entity_poly.pdbx_strand_id
1 'polypeptide(L)'
;PENEFIGDEVKAKLIYYPTVTREPFRHQGRITSLIENGQLFADIGLPPIDPQNDRLMLCGSPAMLKDLVQLLESRGFQEGSQSQPGHYVIEKAFVER
;
A
#
# COMPACT_ATOMS: atom_id res chain seq x y z
N PRO A 1 1.32 15.48 11.48
CA PRO A 1 0.23 15.46 12.49
C PRO A 1 0.08 16.78 13.28
N GLU A 2 1.08 17.67 13.29
CA GLU A 2 1.03 18.94 14.04
C GLU A 2 0.61 20.16 13.20
N ASN A 3 -0.09 19.93 12.09
CA ASN A 3 -0.59 21.02 11.26
C ASN A 3 -1.81 21.68 11.94
N GLU A 4 -1.86 23.02 11.93
CA GLU A 4 -2.91 23.82 12.58
C GLU A 4 -4.32 23.54 12.03
N PHE A 5 -4.45 23.19 10.75
CA PHE A 5 -5.76 23.02 10.10
C PHE A 5 -6.20 21.56 10.02
N ILE A 6 -5.28 20.62 9.82
CA ILE A 6 -5.60 19.21 9.56
C ILE A 6 -4.99 18.23 10.57
N GLY A 7 -4.30 18.72 11.60
CA GLY A 7 -3.52 17.91 12.52
C GLY A 7 -4.35 16.83 13.23
N ASP A 8 -5.55 17.19 13.69
CA ASP A 8 -6.45 16.28 14.40
C ASP A 8 -6.99 15.18 13.48
N GLU A 9 -7.34 15.51 12.24
CA GLU A 9 -7.74 14.52 11.24
C GLU A 9 -6.62 13.55 10.90
N VAL A 10 -5.39 14.07 10.73
CA VAL A 10 -4.22 13.23 10.46
C VAL A 10 -3.97 12.27 11.61
N LYS A 11 -4.03 12.73 12.87
CA LYS A 11 -3.83 11.86 14.04
C LYS A 11 -4.90 10.77 14.13
N ALA A 12 -6.15 11.08 13.75
CA ALA A 12 -7.25 10.13 13.84
C ALA A 12 -7.28 9.11 12.69
N LYS A 13 -6.77 9.45 11.51
CA LYS A 13 -6.97 8.65 10.27
C LYS A 13 -5.69 8.10 9.64
N LEU A 14 -4.53 8.74 9.85
CA LEU A 14 -3.29 8.33 9.18
C LEU A 14 -2.52 7.32 10.02
N ILE A 15 -2.36 6.11 9.46
CA ILE A 15 -1.44 5.10 9.98
C ILE A 15 -0.14 5.18 9.16
N TYR A 16 0.99 5.45 9.81
CA TYR A 16 2.30 5.50 9.16
C TYR A 16 3.09 4.20 9.42
N TYR A 17 3.34 3.43 8.36
CA TYR A 17 3.95 2.11 8.44
C TYR A 17 5.26 2.03 7.61
N PRO A 18 6.42 2.43 8.16
CA PRO A 18 7.69 2.33 7.47
C PRO A 18 8.30 0.93 7.64
N THR A 19 8.82 0.34 6.56
CA THR A 19 9.52 -0.95 6.58
C THR A 19 10.93 -0.85 5.98
N VAL A 20 11.87 -1.62 6.54
CA VAL A 20 13.28 -1.68 6.11
C VAL A 20 13.63 -3.13 5.77
N THR A 21 14.54 -3.36 4.80
CA THR A 21 14.83 -4.72 4.31
C THR A 21 16.23 -5.24 4.65
N ARG A 22 17.17 -4.39 5.07
CA ARG A 22 18.61 -4.75 5.16
C ARG A 22 19.25 -4.47 6.51
N GLU A 23 18.49 -3.95 7.47
CA GLU A 23 18.97 -3.61 8.81
C GLU A 23 17.87 -3.87 9.84
N PRO A 24 18.22 -4.14 11.11
CA PRO A 24 17.25 -4.24 12.18
C PRO A 24 16.38 -2.99 12.28
N PHE A 25 15.07 -3.17 12.18
CA PHE A 25 14.07 -2.11 12.27
C PHE A 25 12.73 -2.64 12.82
N ARG A 26 11.85 -1.74 13.26
CA ARG A 26 10.57 -2.11 13.89
C ARG A 26 9.63 -2.90 12.98
N HIS A 27 9.61 -2.59 11.68
CA HIS A 27 8.98 -3.42 10.66
C HIS A 27 10.04 -3.78 9.63
N GLN A 28 10.19 -5.08 9.34
CA GLN A 28 11.21 -5.56 8.42
C GLN A 28 10.60 -6.42 7.32
N GLY A 29 11.05 -6.17 6.08
CA GLY A 29 10.64 -6.92 4.90
C GLY A 29 10.07 -6.07 3.78
N ARG A 30 9.82 -6.71 2.64
CA ARG A 30 9.16 -6.07 1.48
C ARG A 30 7.67 -5.99 1.74
N ILE A 31 7.02 -4.93 1.26
CA ILE A 31 5.59 -4.73 1.48
C ILE A 31 4.73 -5.87 0.91
N THR A 32 5.14 -6.47 -0.21
CA THR A 32 4.47 -7.64 -0.80
C THR A 32 4.41 -8.80 0.19
N SER A 33 5.56 -9.18 0.75
CA SER A 33 5.64 -10.25 1.75
C SER A 33 4.83 -9.95 3.01
N LEU A 34 4.83 -8.69 3.48
CA LEU A 34 4.05 -8.25 4.65
C LEU A 34 2.53 -8.29 4.41
N ILE A 35 2.09 -8.10 3.16
CA ILE A 35 0.68 -8.25 2.75
C ILE A 35 0.31 -9.73 2.60
N GLU A 36 1.20 -10.56 2.05
CA GLU A 36 0.95 -11.98 1.81
C GLU A 36 0.88 -12.79 3.11
N ASN A 37 1.78 -12.52 4.04
CA ASN A 37 1.83 -13.23 5.33
C ASN A 37 0.89 -12.63 6.39
N GLY A 38 0.21 -11.52 6.07
CA GLY A 38 -0.74 -10.85 6.94
C GLY A 38 -0.13 -9.97 8.04
N GLN A 39 1.20 -9.86 8.13
CA GLN A 39 1.89 -9.07 9.15
C GLN A 39 1.50 -7.59 9.10
N LEU A 40 1.37 -7.01 7.90
CA LEU A 40 0.96 -5.61 7.75
C LEU A 40 -0.36 -5.34 8.49
N PHE A 41 -1.35 -6.22 8.28
CA PHE A 41 -2.69 -6.09 8.82
C PHE A 41 -2.70 -6.26 10.34
N ALA A 42 -1.96 -7.25 10.83
CA ALA A 42 -1.79 -7.48 12.26
C ALA A 42 -1.12 -6.27 12.96
N ASP A 43 -0.08 -5.70 12.35
CA ASP A 43 0.68 -4.59 12.93
C ASP A 43 -0.15 -3.29 13.00
N ILE A 44 -1.00 -3.03 12.00
CA ILE A 44 -1.82 -1.81 11.92
C ILE A 44 -3.22 -1.97 12.54
N GLY A 45 -3.59 -3.18 12.94
CA GLY A 45 -4.89 -3.47 13.55
C GLY A 45 -6.08 -3.37 12.60
N LEU A 46 -5.87 -3.64 11.30
CA LEU A 46 -6.92 -3.63 10.27
C LEU A 46 -7.12 -5.04 9.70
N PRO A 47 -8.30 -5.35 9.12
CA PRO A 47 -8.50 -6.61 8.40
C PRO A 47 -7.61 -6.68 7.14
N PRO A 48 -7.41 -7.89 6.58
CA PRO A 48 -6.80 -8.03 5.26
C PRO A 48 -7.58 -7.26 4.19
N ILE A 49 -6.85 -6.70 3.20
CA ILE A 49 -7.48 -5.92 2.14
C ILE A 49 -8.54 -6.69 1.37
N ASP A 50 -9.65 -6.01 1.06
CA ASP A 50 -10.75 -6.50 0.24
C ASP A 50 -11.23 -5.43 -0.76
N PRO A 51 -11.70 -5.81 -1.96
CA PRO A 51 -12.08 -4.84 -2.99
C PRO A 51 -13.35 -4.03 -2.63
N GLN A 52 -14.18 -4.50 -1.69
CA GLN A 52 -15.37 -3.78 -1.27
C GLN A 52 -15.00 -2.52 -0.48
N ASN A 53 -14.00 -2.63 0.41
CA ASN A 53 -13.66 -1.58 1.39
C ASN A 53 -12.35 -0.84 1.10
N ASP A 54 -11.39 -1.47 0.41
CA ASP A 54 -10.03 -0.93 0.30
C ASP A 54 -9.73 -0.33 -1.07
N ARG A 55 -8.97 0.77 -1.07
CA ARG A 55 -8.46 1.44 -2.27
C ARG A 55 -6.97 1.66 -2.14
N LEU A 56 -6.22 1.46 -3.23
CA LEU A 56 -4.75 1.52 -3.20
C LEU A 56 -4.19 2.49 -4.25
N MET A 57 -3.14 3.22 -3.88
CA MET A 57 -2.31 3.95 -4.82
C MET A 57 -0.89 3.41 -4.73
N LEU A 58 -0.35 2.90 -5.84
CA LEU A 58 0.94 2.22 -5.87
C LEU A 58 1.97 3.06 -6.63
N CYS A 59 3.05 3.46 -5.94
CA CYS A 59 4.19 4.12 -6.56
C CYS A 59 5.49 3.44 -6.11
N GLY A 60 6.30 3.01 -7.07
CA GLY A 60 7.52 2.25 -6.76
C GLY A 60 8.29 1.78 -7.98
N SER A 61 9.22 0.85 -7.76
CA SER A 61 10.02 0.26 -8.84
C SER A 61 9.16 -0.63 -9.76
N PRO A 62 9.56 -0.84 -11.02
CA PRO A 62 8.83 -1.70 -11.95
C PRO A 62 8.59 -3.12 -11.40
N ALA A 63 9.58 -3.70 -10.72
CA ALA A 63 9.45 -5.02 -10.10
C ALA A 63 8.41 -5.02 -8.96
N MET A 64 8.47 -4.02 -8.06
CA MET A 64 7.50 -3.91 -6.96
C MET A 64 6.07 -3.75 -7.46
N LEU A 65 5.87 -2.93 -8.50
CA LEU A 65 4.54 -2.71 -9.10
C LEU A 65 4.01 -4.00 -9.72
N LYS A 66 4.83 -4.72 -10.47
CA LYS A 66 4.44 -6.01 -11.07
C LYS A 66 3.95 -7.00 -10.02
N ASP A 67 4.71 -7.17 -8.94
CA ASP A 67 4.38 -8.12 -7.88
C ASP A 67 3.08 -7.72 -7.15
N LEU A 68 2.91 -6.44 -6.84
CA LEU A 68 1.69 -5.95 -6.18
C LEU A 68 0.46 -6.01 -7.08
N VAL A 69 0.58 -5.69 -8.36
CA VAL A 69 -0.53 -5.80 -9.32
C VAL A 69 -0.99 -7.25 -9.42
N GLN A 70 -0.05 -8.20 -9.58
CA GLN A 70 -0.39 -9.62 -9.62
C GLN A 70 -1.10 -10.08 -8.34
N LEU A 71 -0.65 -9.61 -7.18
CA LEU A 71 -1.29 -9.90 -5.89
C LEU A 71 -2.71 -9.33 -5.83
N LEU A 72 -2.92 -8.08 -6.26
CA LEU A 72 -4.21 -7.42 -6.24
C LEU A 72 -5.21 -8.06 -7.21
N GLU A 73 -4.80 -8.34 -8.44
CA GLU A 73 -5.63 -9.02 -9.44
C GLU A 73 -6.05 -10.41 -8.95
N SER A 74 -5.15 -11.16 -8.30
CA SER A 74 -5.46 -12.48 -7.72
C SER A 74 -6.53 -12.42 -6.62
N ARG A 75 -6.73 -11.24 -6.01
CA ARG A 75 -7.73 -10.97 -4.96
C ARG A 75 -8.96 -10.24 -5.49
N GLY A 76 -9.11 -10.11 -6.81
CA GLY A 76 -10.29 -9.50 -7.45
C GLY A 76 -10.31 -7.98 -7.48
N PHE A 77 -9.19 -7.32 -7.17
CA PHE A 77 -9.06 -5.88 -7.36
C PHE A 77 -8.97 -5.56 -8.87
N GLN A 78 -9.34 -4.34 -9.23
CA GLN A 78 -9.39 -3.87 -10.62
C GLN A 78 -8.67 -2.53 -10.71
N GLU A 79 -7.84 -2.36 -11.73
CA GLU A 79 -7.13 -1.10 -11.97
C GLU A 79 -8.11 -0.01 -12.42
N GLY A 80 -7.98 1.17 -11.83
CA GLY A 80 -8.67 2.37 -12.23
C GLY A 80 -7.95 3.11 -13.35
N SER A 81 -8.73 3.80 -14.17
CA SER A 81 -8.25 4.69 -15.22
C SER A 81 -8.99 6.02 -15.15
N GLN A 82 -8.55 7.00 -15.96
CA GLN A 82 -9.22 8.30 -16.07
C GLN A 82 -10.70 8.18 -16.45
N SER A 83 -11.07 7.19 -17.27
CA SER A 83 -12.44 6.99 -17.74
C SER A 83 -13.26 6.02 -16.90
N GLN A 84 -12.61 5.17 -16.10
CA GLN A 84 -13.26 4.12 -15.30
C GLN A 84 -12.62 4.05 -13.91
N PRO A 85 -13.31 4.51 -12.86
CA PRO A 85 -12.86 4.32 -11.49
C PRO A 85 -12.65 2.84 -11.16
N GLY A 86 -11.59 2.54 -10.43
CA GLY A 86 -11.25 1.18 -10.00
C GLY A 86 -10.85 1.14 -8.53
N HIS A 87 -10.25 0.01 -8.14
CA HIS A 87 -9.83 -0.24 -6.77
C HIS A 87 -8.40 0.24 -6.51
N TYR A 88 -7.53 0.23 -7.52
CA TYR A 88 -6.16 0.76 -7.39
C TYR A 88 -5.68 1.52 -8.62
N VAL A 89 -4.66 2.35 -8.45
CA VAL A 89 -3.93 3.02 -9.55
C VAL A 89 -2.43 2.82 -9.38
N ILE A 90 -1.68 2.85 -10.48
CA ILE A 90 -0.22 2.68 -10.48
C ILE A 90 0.48 3.91 -11.07
N GLU A 91 1.66 4.20 -10.52
CA GLU A 91 2.60 5.16 -11.08
C GLU A 91 4.03 4.59 -10.95
N LYS A 92 4.81 4.64 -12.03
CA LYS A 92 6.23 4.22 -11.99
C LYS A 92 7.05 5.33 -11.34
N ALA A 93 7.71 5.03 -10.22
CA ALA A 93 8.59 5.99 -9.56
C ALA A 93 9.82 6.34 -10.43
N PHE A 94 10.24 5.41 -11.28
CA PHE A 94 11.30 5.56 -12.27
C PHE A 94 11.19 4.49 -13.35
N VAL A 95 11.89 4.69 -14.47
CA VAL A 95 12.05 3.71 -15.54
C VAL A 95 13.52 3.26 -15.60
N GLU A 96 13.74 1.96 -15.82
CA GLU A 96 15.08 1.45 -16.12
C GLU A 96 15.53 1.97 -17.49
N ARG A 97 16.82 2.27 -17.61
CA ARG A 97 17.44 2.72 -18.86
C ARG A 97 17.83 1.55 -19.74
#